data_AF-A0A2W5D9D6-F1
#
_entry.id   AF-A0A2W5D9D6-F1
#
_cell.length_a   1.000
_cell.length_b   1.000
_cell.length_c   1.000
_cell.angle_alpha   90.00
_cell.angle_beta   90.00
_cell.angle_gamma   90.00
#
_symmetry.space_group_name_H-M   'P 1'
#
loop_
_entity.id
_entity.type
_entity.pdbx_description
1 polymer ?
#
loop_
_entity_poly.entity_id
_entity_poly.type
_entity_poly.pdbx_seq_one_letter_code
_entity_poly.pdbx_strand_id
1 'polypeptide(L)'
;MAWQAVMPALAVLSAELRFDGLTPDVGSVETKYGNLLHALYEHIDACYAVMRCVAPAPAKPAQWHQMAVRAQKVPGAKAFEDQVIAYKNLSLGPTVNLLKHGESRLRVLAFRSRFAFTLGYFIDGPQRGGIIGPAPTVHHDGNSAFSFNRDILIHWWWLYRMSELLADVVERNIGSKMLPVSDGNGSGVVPSEAAQEWVKLCRAIAAIPPDFMPDESEKPYPLVVVPPTGASIRLEYPAPRRPNKFDPEAKIGYSGPT
;
A
#
# COMPACT_ATOMS: atom_id res chain seq x y z
N MET A 1 -2.96 5.62 13.23
CA MET A 1 -2.45 4.60 12.27
C MET A 1 -1.83 5.28 11.05
N ALA A 2 -0.83 4.69 10.37
CA ALA A 2 -0.14 5.31 9.23
C ALA A 2 -1.07 5.75 8.09
N TRP A 3 -2.07 4.93 7.74
CA TRP A 3 -3.11 5.25 6.77
C TRP A 3 -3.90 6.53 7.10
N GLN A 4 -4.26 6.72 8.37
CA GLN A 4 -5.00 7.90 8.85
C GLN A 4 -4.18 9.19 8.78
N ALA A 5 -2.85 9.08 8.77
CA ALA A 5 -1.97 10.25 8.63
C ALA A 5 -1.74 10.62 7.15
N VAL A 6 -1.65 9.62 6.27
CA VAL A 6 -1.36 9.81 4.84
C VAL A 6 -2.53 10.45 4.10
N MET A 7 -3.75 9.96 4.29
CA MET A 7 -4.90 10.40 3.49
C MET A 7 -5.20 11.91 3.63
N PRO A 8 -5.23 12.50 4.84
CA PRO A 8 -5.41 13.94 4.98
C PRO A 8 -4.24 14.75 4.42
N ALA A 9 -3.00 14.28 4.61
CA ALA A 9 -1.82 14.97 4.10
C ALA A 9 -1.81 15.05 2.56
N LEU A 10 -2.18 13.96 1.88
CA LEU A 10 -2.35 13.95 0.43
C LEU A 10 -3.48 14.86 -0.05
N ALA A 11 -4.60 14.91 0.69
CA ALA A 11 -5.72 15.79 0.34
C ALA A 11 -5.32 17.28 0.44
N VAL A 12 -4.61 17.65 1.51
CA VAL A 12 -4.07 19.02 1.70
C VAL A 12 -3.08 19.35 0.59
N LEU A 13 -2.08 18.50 0.37
CA LEU A 13 -1.06 18.73 -0.66
C LEU A 13 -1.67 18.81 -2.07
N SER A 14 -2.67 17.97 -2.36
CA SER A 14 -3.38 18.03 -3.65
C SER A 14 -4.14 19.34 -3.82
N ALA A 15 -4.70 19.91 -2.77
CA ALA A 15 -5.39 21.20 -2.85
C ALA A 15 -4.38 22.34 -3.07
N GLU A 16 -3.30 22.37 -2.28
CA GLU A 16 -2.22 23.36 -2.39
C GLU A 16 -1.60 23.34 -3.79
N LEU A 17 -1.20 22.16 -4.27
CA LEU A 17 -0.62 22.02 -5.60
C LEU A 17 -1.62 22.18 -6.74
N ARG A 18 -2.94 22.10 -6.52
CA ARG A 18 -3.92 22.35 -7.58
C ARG A 18 -4.23 23.83 -7.76
N PHE A 19 -4.16 24.60 -6.68
CA PHE A 19 -4.52 26.03 -6.66
C PHE A 19 -3.31 26.95 -6.48
N ASP A 20 -2.10 26.46 -6.79
CA ASP A 20 -0.83 27.18 -6.67
C ASP A 20 -0.64 27.86 -5.30
N GLY A 21 -0.93 27.10 -4.24
CA GLY A 21 -0.70 27.50 -2.85
C GLY A 21 0.76 27.87 -2.60
N LEU A 22 0.98 28.86 -1.73
CA LEU A 22 2.28 29.53 -1.57
C LEU A 22 3.40 28.64 -1.03
N THR A 23 3.09 27.58 -0.26
CA THR A 23 4.09 26.69 0.36
C THR A 23 3.54 25.27 0.58
N PRO A 24 3.56 24.39 -0.45
CA PRO A 24 3.12 23.01 -0.27
C PRO A 24 4.05 22.22 0.67
N ASP A 25 3.51 21.59 1.71
CA ASP A 25 4.28 20.76 2.65
C ASP A 25 4.52 19.35 2.08
N VAL A 26 5.35 19.29 1.05
CA VAL A 26 5.71 18.05 0.36
C VAL A 26 6.41 17.05 1.30
N GLY A 27 7.32 17.53 2.15
CA GLY A 27 8.13 16.67 3.03
C GLY A 27 7.30 15.90 4.05
N SER A 28 6.18 16.46 4.50
CA SER A 28 5.23 15.78 5.37
C SER A 28 4.55 14.59 4.68
N VAL A 29 4.17 14.71 3.41
CA VAL A 29 3.64 13.59 2.62
C VAL A 29 4.72 12.54 2.39
N GLU A 30 5.94 12.94 2.00
CA GLU A 30 7.05 12.02 1.79
C GLU A 30 7.32 11.15 3.03
N THR A 31 7.39 11.80 4.20
CA THR A 31 7.63 11.12 5.48
C THR A 31 6.48 10.19 5.85
N LYS A 32 5.22 10.66 5.77
CA LYS A 32 4.05 9.88 6.16
C LYS A 32 3.84 8.69 5.24
N TYR A 33 4.04 8.87 3.94
CA TYR A 33 3.90 7.79 2.96
C TYR A 33 5.04 6.78 3.09
N GLY A 34 6.29 7.21 3.26
CA GLY A 34 7.41 6.31 3.55
C GLY A 34 7.15 5.44 4.79
N ASN A 35 6.63 6.03 5.86
CA ASN A 35 6.23 5.29 7.07
C ASN A 35 5.10 4.28 6.81
N LEU A 36 4.15 4.62 5.94
CA LEU A 36 3.11 3.67 5.52
C LEU A 36 3.71 2.47 4.77
N LEU A 37 4.63 2.71 3.82
CA LEU A 37 5.31 1.65 3.09
C LEU A 37 6.12 0.74 4.02
N HIS A 38 6.80 1.31 5.02
CA HIS A 38 7.47 0.53 6.07
C HIS A 38 6.50 -0.33 6.88
N ALA A 39 5.38 0.25 7.33
CA ALA A 39 4.37 -0.49 8.09
C ALA A 39 3.75 -1.64 7.28
N LEU A 40 3.52 -1.44 5.97
CA LEU A 40 3.03 -2.49 5.08
C LEU A 40 4.06 -3.61 4.90
N TYR A 41 5.34 -3.27 4.81
CA TYR A 41 6.40 -4.28 4.71
C TYR A 41 6.55 -5.08 6.01
N GLU A 42 6.47 -4.41 7.16
CA GLU A 42 6.47 -5.04 8.49
C GLU A 42 5.23 -5.92 8.70
N HIS A 43 4.08 -5.56 8.13
CA HIS A 43 2.88 -6.40 8.19
C HIS A 43 3.09 -7.77 7.52
N ILE A 44 3.86 -7.83 6.41
CA ILE A 44 4.21 -9.12 5.78
C ILE A 44 5.00 -10.00 6.75
N ASP A 45 5.99 -9.43 7.44
CA ASP A 45 6.79 -10.17 8.42
C ASP A 45 5.96 -10.56 9.65
N ALA A 46 5.01 -9.73 10.07
CA ALA A 46 4.04 -10.06 11.11
C ALA A 46 3.14 -11.24 10.72
N CYS A 47 2.70 -11.34 9.46
CA CYS A 47 1.98 -12.52 8.97
C CYS A 47 2.82 -13.80 9.14
N TYR A 48 4.11 -13.76 8.77
CA TYR A 48 5.01 -14.91 9.00
C TYR A 48 5.22 -15.20 10.49
N ALA A 49 5.26 -14.17 11.34
CA ALA A 49 5.35 -14.36 12.78
C ALA A 49 4.13 -15.10 13.34
N VAL A 50 2.91 -14.74 12.89
CA VAL A 50 1.68 -15.47 13.26
C VAL A 50 1.72 -16.91 12.75
N MET A 51 2.10 -17.15 11.49
CA MET A 51 2.21 -18.52 10.95
C MET A 51 3.21 -19.38 11.71
N ARG A 52 4.30 -18.79 12.21
CA ARG A 52 5.28 -19.52 13.03
C ARG A 52 4.67 -20.05 14.33
N CYS A 53 3.68 -19.35 14.88
CA CYS A 53 3.01 -19.70 16.13
C CYS A 53 1.99 -20.83 15.98
N VAL A 54 1.43 -21.05 14.78
CA VAL A 54 0.40 -22.08 14.57
C VAL A 54 0.97 -23.48 14.34
N ALA A 55 2.30 -23.61 14.27
CA ALA A 55 2.98 -24.88 14.06
C ALA A 55 3.98 -25.19 15.19
N PRO A 56 4.30 -26.47 15.45
CA PRO A 56 5.33 -26.85 16.42
C PRO A 56 6.66 -26.16 16.13
N ALA A 57 7.43 -25.83 17.17
CA ALA A 57 8.72 -25.17 17.01
C ALA A 57 9.66 -25.96 16.08
N PRO A 58 10.41 -25.29 15.19
CA PRO A 58 11.35 -25.98 14.31
C PRO A 58 12.47 -26.64 15.13
N ALA A 59 13.00 -27.77 14.64
CA ALA A 59 14.10 -28.49 15.30
C ALA A 59 15.38 -27.65 15.45
N LYS A 60 15.57 -26.64 14.59
CA LYS A 60 16.64 -25.65 14.71
C LYS A 60 16.02 -24.25 14.77
N PRO A 61 16.48 -23.39 15.71
CA PRO A 61 16.02 -22.02 15.76
C PRO A 61 16.44 -21.29 14.47
N ALA A 62 15.46 -20.74 13.78
CA ALA A 62 15.70 -19.82 12.67
C ALA A 62 15.55 -18.38 13.17
N GLN A 63 16.49 -17.52 12.78
CA GLN A 63 16.47 -16.09 13.11
C GLN A 63 15.28 -15.37 12.47
N TRP A 64 14.92 -15.76 11.25
CA TRP A 64 13.87 -15.11 10.45
C TRP A 64 12.56 -15.92 10.45
N HIS A 65 11.42 -15.24 10.66
CA HIS A 65 10.10 -15.87 10.71
C HIS A 65 9.79 -16.68 9.45
N GLN A 66 10.04 -16.13 8.26
CA GLN A 66 9.84 -16.81 6.98
C GLN A 66 10.63 -18.13 6.87
N MET A 67 11.89 -18.14 7.32
CA MET A 67 12.71 -19.35 7.31
C MET A 67 12.22 -20.38 8.32
N ALA A 68 11.77 -19.94 9.50
CA ALA A 68 11.16 -20.80 10.49
C ALA A 68 9.90 -21.49 9.93
N VAL A 69 8.99 -20.72 9.33
CA VAL A 69 7.75 -21.22 8.73
C VAL A 69 8.02 -22.26 7.64
N ARG A 70 8.98 -22.00 6.75
CA ARG A 70 9.40 -22.97 5.72
C ARG A 70 9.96 -24.26 6.33
N ALA A 71 10.78 -24.16 7.38
CA ALA A 71 11.33 -25.33 8.08
C ALA A 71 10.27 -26.13 8.83
N GLN A 72 9.27 -25.46 9.41
CA GLN A 72 8.10 -26.07 10.06
C GLN A 72 7.14 -26.75 9.07
N LYS A 73 7.28 -26.47 7.76
CA LYS A 73 6.38 -26.97 6.71
C LYS A 73 4.91 -26.65 7.00
N VAL A 74 4.62 -25.44 7.48
CA VAL A 74 3.28 -25.02 7.89
C VAL A 74 2.28 -25.21 6.73
N PRO A 75 1.23 -26.03 6.90
CA PRO A 75 0.14 -26.18 5.93
C PRO A 75 -0.39 -24.83 5.45
N GLY A 76 -0.45 -24.64 4.12
CA GLY A 76 -0.93 -23.40 3.49
C GLY A 76 0.12 -22.28 3.34
N ALA A 77 1.23 -22.31 4.07
CA ALA A 77 2.22 -21.23 4.03
C ALA A 77 2.87 -21.04 2.64
N LYS A 78 3.07 -22.13 1.90
CA LYS A 78 3.56 -22.05 0.51
C LYS A 78 2.58 -21.29 -0.40
N ALA A 79 1.28 -21.53 -0.25
CA ALA A 79 0.26 -20.86 -1.06
C ALA A 79 0.12 -19.37 -0.71
N PHE A 80 0.32 -19.01 0.57
CA PHE A 80 0.46 -17.62 0.99
C PHE A 80 1.68 -16.99 0.33
N GLU A 81 2.84 -17.62 0.47
CA GLU A 81 4.11 -17.12 -0.03
C GLU A 81 4.10 -16.93 -1.55
N ASP A 82 3.66 -17.94 -2.30
CA ASP A 82 3.61 -17.91 -3.77
C ASP A 82 2.71 -16.78 -4.29
N GLN A 83 1.69 -16.36 -3.52
CA GLN A 83 0.81 -15.23 -3.88
C GLN A 83 1.40 -13.87 -3.48
N VAL A 84 1.98 -13.76 -2.29
CA VAL A 84 2.48 -12.47 -1.75
C VAL A 84 3.85 -12.10 -2.31
N ILE A 85 4.64 -13.08 -2.77
CA ILE A 85 6.03 -12.86 -3.20
C ILE A 85 6.15 -11.85 -4.36
N ALA A 86 5.20 -11.84 -5.29
CA ALA A 86 5.20 -10.88 -6.39
C ALA A 86 5.04 -9.44 -5.88
N TYR A 87 4.10 -9.20 -4.97
CA TYR A 87 3.90 -7.90 -4.33
C TYR A 87 5.11 -7.46 -3.49
N LYS A 88 5.61 -8.38 -2.65
CA LYS A 88 6.78 -8.14 -1.81
C LYS A 88 8.01 -7.79 -2.65
N ASN A 89 8.32 -8.57 -3.69
CA ASN A 89 9.60 -8.48 -4.37
C ASN A 89 9.62 -7.50 -5.55
N LEU A 90 8.49 -7.27 -6.23
CA LEU A 90 8.46 -6.42 -7.43
C LEU A 90 8.12 -4.96 -7.12
N SER A 91 7.45 -4.68 -6.00
CA SER A 91 6.94 -3.35 -5.69
C SER A 91 7.41 -2.86 -4.32
N LEU A 92 6.98 -3.52 -3.24
CA LEU A 92 7.14 -2.96 -1.90
C LEU A 92 8.57 -3.10 -1.34
N GLY A 93 9.19 -4.27 -1.50
CA GLY A 93 10.48 -4.60 -0.91
C GLY A 93 11.64 -3.76 -1.45
N PRO A 94 11.86 -3.67 -2.78
CA PRO A 94 12.89 -2.81 -3.34
C PRO A 94 12.74 -1.34 -2.92
N THR A 95 11.51 -0.83 -2.92
CA THR A 95 11.16 0.53 -2.48
C THR A 95 11.53 0.75 -1.02
N VAL A 96 11.07 -0.12 -0.13
CA VAL A 96 11.36 -0.02 1.31
C VAL A 96 12.84 -0.17 1.60
N ASN A 97 13.55 -1.07 0.92
CA ASN A 97 14.99 -1.24 1.11
C ASN A 97 15.77 0.02 0.71
N LEU A 98 15.40 0.67 -0.39
CA LEU A 98 16.00 1.96 -0.76
C LEU A 98 15.72 3.02 0.30
N LEU A 99 14.47 3.15 0.77
CA LEU A 99 14.12 4.13 1.80
C LEU A 99 14.79 3.86 3.16
N LYS A 100 15.08 2.59 3.51
CA LYS A 100 15.76 2.22 4.77
C LYS A 100 17.28 2.34 4.70
N HIS A 101 17.88 1.98 3.57
CA HIS A 101 19.32 1.73 3.47
C HIS A 101 20.05 2.59 2.44
N GLY A 102 19.35 3.03 1.41
CA GLY A 102 19.87 4.05 0.50
C GLY A 102 19.69 5.41 1.17
N GLU A 103 20.56 6.37 0.88
CA GLU A 103 20.28 7.80 1.11
C GLU A 103 19.15 8.32 0.20
N SER A 104 18.27 7.40 -0.24
CA SER A 104 17.16 7.59 -1.14
C SER A 104 15.97 8.15 -0.39
N ARG A 105 15.15 8.89 -1.13
CA ARG A 105 13.95 9.57 -0.65
C ARG A 105 12.82 9.33 -1.62
N LEU A 106 11.62 9.30 -1.08
CA LEU A 106 10.42 9.48 -1.88
C LEU A 106 10.41 10.93 -2.36
N ARG A 107 10.23 11.16 -3.66
CA ARG A 107 10.12 12.49 -4.26
C ARG A 107 8.75 12.65 -4.85
N VAL A 108 7.96 13.56 -4.29
CA VAL A 108 6.62 13.86 -4.81
C VAL A 108 6.74 14.66 -6.10
N LEU A 109 5.84 14.36 -7.04
CA LEU A 109 5.61 15.15 -8.24
C LEU A 109 4.11 15.32 -8.48
N ALA A 110 3.77 16.38 -9.21
CA ALA A 110 2.43 16.61 -9.69
C ALA A 110 2.40 16.51 -11.21
N PHE A 111 1.56 15.63 -11.72
CA PHE A 111 1.26 15.57 -13.13
C PHE A 111 0.05 16.45 -13.41
N ARG A 112 0.24 17.45 -14.30
CA ARG A 112 -0.83 18.36 -14.74
C ARG A 112 -1.05 18.19 -16.24
N SER A 113 -2.27 17.87 -16.63
CA SER A 113 -2.73 17.95 -18.02
C SER A 113 -3.91 18.92 -18.12
N ARG A 114 -4.42 19.15 -19.33
CA ARG A 114 -5.62 19.96 -19.56
C ARG A 114 -6.85 19.42 -18.81
N PHE A 115 -6.91 18.10 -18.60
CA PHE A 115 -8.09 17.41 -18.07
C PHE A 115 -7.85 16.70 -16.74
N ALA A 116 -6.59 16.59 -16.29
CA ALA A 116 -6.24 15.80 -15.12
C ALA A 116 -5.18 16.50 -14.26
N PHE A 117 -5.29 16.26 -12.96
CA PHE A 117 -4.28 16.59 -11.98
C PHE A 117 -4.09 15.36 -11.10
N THR A 118 -2.89 14.77 -11.14
CA THR A 118 -2.57 13.55 -10.40
C THR A 118 -1.29 13.75 -9.62
N LEU A 119 -1.34 13.49 -8.31
CA LEU A 119 -0.13 13.40 -7.50
C LEU A 119 0.50 12.01 -7.64
N GLY A 120 1.81 11.99 -7.71
CA GLY A 120 2.57 10.77 -7.63
C GLY A 120 3.95 11.00 -7.06
N TYR A 121 4.78 9.99 -7.17
CA TYR A 121 6.13 10.02 -6.65
C TYR A 121 7.05 9.08 -7.40
N PHE A 122 8.35 9.30 -7.23
CA PHE A 122 9.37 8.32 -7.55
C PHE A 122 10.31 8.16 -6.35
N ILE A 123 11.05 7.06 -6.30
CA ILE A 123 12.12 6.86 -5.33
C ILE A 123 13.41 7.31 -5.99
N ASP A 124 14.09 8.29 -5.42
CA ASP A 124 15.35 8.76 -5.96
C ASP A 124 16.50 7.79 -5.69
N GLY A 125 17.54 7.89 -6.51
CA GLY A 125 18.73 7.05 -6.42
C GLY A 125 19.77 7.46 -7.46
N PRO A 126 21.00 6.92 -7.34
CA PRO A 126 22.07 7.23 -8.27
C PRO A 126 21.77 6.63 -9.66
N GLN A 127 21.85 7.47 -10.70
CA GLN A 127 21.78 7.07 -12.10
C GLN A 127 23.15 7.08 -12.78
N ARG A 128 23.20 6.57 -14.03
CA ARG A 128 24.41 6.66 -14.87
C ARG A 128 24.81 8.12 -15.04
N GLY A 129 26.10 8.43 -14.85
CA GLY A 129 26.61 9.79 -14.94
C GLY A 129 26.60 10.58 -13.63
N GLY A 130 26.28 9.95 -12.49
CA GLY A 130 26.39 10.59 -11.16
C GLY A 130 25.25 11.54 -10.80
N ILE A 131 24.15 11.52 -11.58
CA ILE A 131 22.95 12.31 -11.33
C ILE A 131 22.01 11.53 -10.41
N ILE A 132 21.30 12.23 -9.53
CA ILE A 132 20.21 11.66 -8.72
C ILE A 132 18.91 11.76 -9.51
N GLY A 133 18.23 10.63 -9.70
CA GLY A 133 16.95 10.53 -10.40
C GLY A 133 16.18 9.27 -9.99
N PRO A 134 15.13 8.86 -10.71
CA PRO A 134 14.41 7.61 -10.43
C PRO A 134 15.35 6.40 -10.31
N ALA A 135 15.32 5.72 -9.17
CA ALA A 135 16.19 4.59 -8.86
C ALA A 135 15.92 3.41 -9.80
N PRO A 136 16.89 2.92 -10.59
CA PRO A 136 16.65 1.89 -11.62
C PRO A 136 16.15 0.53 -11.09
N THR A 137 16.37 0.24 -9.81
CA THR A 137 15.89 -0.99 -9.15
C THR A 137 14.39 -1.01 -8.92
N VAL A 138 13.75 0.17 -8.91
CA VAL A 138 12.30 0.36 -8.75
C VAL A 138 11.68 0.89 -10.05
N HIS A 139 12.40 1.77 -10.74
CA HIS A 139 11.99 2.45 -11.96
C HIS A 139 12.77 1.91 -13.16
N HIS A 140 12.36 0.74 -13.67
CA HIS A 140 13.13 0.00 -14.70
C HIS A 140 13.40 0.79 -15.99
N ASP A 141 12.46 1.66 -16.39
CA ASP A 141 12.61 2.49 -17.58
C ASP A 141 13.37 3.82 -17.31
N GLY A 142 13.80 4.05 -16.05
CA GLY A 142 14.52 5.26 -15.61
C GLY A 142 13.68 6.55 -15.63
N ASN A 143 12.47 6.49 -16.17
CA ASN A 143 11.54 7.60 -16.36
C ASN A 143 10.09 7.15 -16.07
N SER A 144 9.85 6.63 -14.87
CA SER A 144 8.53 6.24 -14.40
C SER A 144 8.24 6.81 -13.02
N ALA A 145 6.97 6.93 -12.67
CA ALA A 145 6.50 7.38 -11.37
C ALA A 145 5.27 6.56 -10.97
N PHE A 146 5.01 6.45 -9.68
CA PHE A 146 3.80 5.85 -9.15
C PHE A 146 2.78 6.94 -8.82
N SER A 147 1.53 6.73 -9.19
CA SER A 147 0.41 7.54 -8.72
C SER A 147 0.08 7.14 -7.30
N PHE A 148 -0.09 8.11 -6.40
CA PHE A 148 -0.63 7.80 -5.07
C PHE A 148 -2.00 7.13 -5.15
N ASN A 149 -2.84 7.57 -6.09
CA ASN A 149 -4.19 7.01 -6.29
C ASN A 149 -4.15 5.49 -6.55
N ARG A 150 -3.31 5.05 -7.50
CA ARG A 150 -3.20 3.63 -7.84
C ARG A 150 -2.51 2.84 -6.74
N ASP A 151 -1.41 3.37 -6.21
CA ASP A 151 -0.57 2.65 -5.26
C ASP A 151 -1.27 2.42 -3.91
N ILE A 152 -2.00 3.43 -3.41
CA ILE A 152 -2.85 3.31 -2.21
C ILE A 152 -3.89 2.20 -2.40
N LEU A 153 -4.59 2.19 -3.53
CA LEU A 153 -5.61 1.18 -3.82
C LEU A 153 -4.99 -0.23 -3.85
N ILE A 154 -3.84 -0.40 -4.50
CA ILE A 154 -3.10 -1.68 -4.56
C ILE A 154 -2.68 -2.13 -3.16
N HIS A 155 -2.06 -1.25 -2.37
CA HIS A 155 -1.63 -1.55 -1.00
C HIS A 155 -2.80 -1.89 -0.08
N TRP A 156 -3.92 -1.17 -0.23
CA TRP A 156 -5.15 -1.45 0.51
C TRP A 156 -5.69 -2.84 0.16
N TRP A 157 -5.74 -3.22 -1.12
CA TRP A 157 -6.17 -4.56 -1.52
C TRP A 157 -5.25 -5.65 -0.94
N TRP A 158 -3.93 -5.46 -1.00
CA TRP A 158 -2.98 -6.43 -0.47
C TRP A 158 -3.08 -6.60 1.05
N LEU A 159 -3.38 -5.54 1.80
CA LEU A 159 -3.61 -5.64 3.26
C LEU A 159 -4.69 -6.67 3.59
N TYR A 160 -5.84 -6.61 2.91
CA TYR A 160 -6.93 -7.57 3.14
C TYR A 160 -6.66 -8.93 2.52
N ARG A 161 -6.07 -8.97 1.31
CA ARG A 161 -5.74 -10.25 0.66
C ARG A 161 -4.75 -11.06 1.50
N MET A 162 -3.73 -10.41 2.07
CA MET A 162 -2.80 -11.07 2.99
C MET A 162 -3.49 -11.55 4.26
N SER A 163 -4.42 -10.77 4.80
CA SER A 163 -5.20 -11.15 5.98
C SER A 163 -6.07 -12.38 5.72
N GLU A 164 -6.73 -12.44 4.56
CA GLU A 164 -7.51 -13.61 4.12
C GLU A 164 -6.63 -14.85 3.95
N LEU A 165 -5.50 -14.72 3.25
CA LEU A 165 -4.55 -15.83 3.08
C LEU A 165 -3.96 -16.30 4.41
N LEU A 166 -3.73 -15.38 5.37
CA LEU A 166 -3.29 -15.74 6.71
C LEU A 166 -4.40 -16.48 7.47
N ALA A 167 -5.65 -16.03 7.37
CA ALA A 167 -6.80 -16.71 7.97
C ALA A 167 -6.91 -18.16 7.48
N ASP A 168 -6.77 -18.39 6.17
CA ASP A 168 -6.72 -19.74 5.59
C ASP A 168 -5.62 -20.61 6.20
N VAL A 169 -4.42 -20.04 6.42
CA VAL A 169 -3.30 -20.77 7.05
C VAL A 169 -3.65 -21.10 8.50
N VAL A 170 -4.18 -20.13 9.25
CA VAL A 170 -4.56 -20.32 10.66
C VAL A 170 -5.65 -21.39 10.79
N GLU A 171 -6.70 -21.32 9.97
CA GLU A 171 -7.81 -22.27 9.96
C GLU A 171 -7.34 -23.69 9.64
N ARG A 172 -6.43 -23.87 8.67
CA ARG A 172 -5.89 -25.20 8.33
C ARG A 172 -5.06 -25.84 9.45
N ASN A 173 -4.48 -25.04 10.33
CA ASN A 173 -3.57 -25.53 11.38
C ASN A 173 -4.24 -25.65 12.74
N ILE A 174 -5.16 -24.74 13.06
CA ILE A 174 -5.85 -24.69 14.35
C ILE A 174 -7.26 -25.30 14.23
N GLY A 175 -7.89 -25.21 13.05
CA GLY A 175 -9.23 -25.73 12.79
C GLY A 175 -10.30 -25.13 13.72
N SER A 176 -11.31 -25.94 14.03
CA SER A 176 -12.41 -25.62 14.97
C SER A 176 -11.97 -25.44 16.43
N LYS A 177 -10.68 -25.54 16.75
CA LYS A 177 -10.14 -25.17 18.08
C LYS A 177 -10.02 -23.66 18.26
N MET A 178 -10.27 -22.87 17.21
CA MET A 178 -10.51 -21.44 17.39
C MET A 178 -11.78 -21.29 18.21
N LEU A 179 -11.63 -20.96 19.49
CA LEU A 179 -12.75 -20.50 20.29
C LEU A 179 -13.34 -19.29 19.56
N PRO A 180 -14.66 -19.27 19.29
CA PRO A 180 -15.27 -18.06 18.78
C PRO A 180 -14.92 -16.95 19.76
N VAL A 181 -14.40 -15.84 19.23
CA VAL A 181 -14.34 -14.60 20.00
C VAL A 181 -15.80 -14.30 20.31
N SER A 182 -16.24 -14.71 21.50
CA SER A 182 -17.52 -14.27 22.01
C SER A 182 -17.33 -12.79 22.20
N ASP A 183 -18.00 -12.00 21.36
CA ASP A 183 -18.26 -10.60 21.66
C ASP A 183 -19.05 -10.62 22.98
N GLY A 184 -18.29 -10.58 24.08
CA GLY A 184 -18.82 -10.53 25.42
C GLY A 184 -19.63 -9.26 25.49
N ASN A 185 -20.94 -9.44 25.36
CA ASN A 185 -22.04 -8.48 25.35
C ASN A 185 -22.63 -8.21 23.96
N GLY A 186 -23.76 -8.89 23.69
CA GLY A 186 -24.80 -8.47 22.74
C GLY A 186 -25.50 -7.16 23.13
N SER A 187 -24.75 -6.20 23.67
CA SER A 187 -25.16 -4.80 23.82
C SER A 187 -24.72 -4.11 22.54
N GLY A 188 -25.65 -3.45 21.84
CA GLY A 188 -25.35 -2.62 20.68
C GLY A 188 -24.07 -1.83 20.92
N VAL A 189 -23.00 -2.23 20.23
CA VAL A 189 -21.69 -1.61 20.37
C VAL A 189 -21.87 -0.22 19.78
N VAL A 190 -22.00 0.78 20.65
CA VAL A 190 -21.85 2.17 20.23
C VAL A 190 -20.52 2.20 19.49
N PRO A 191 -20.48 2.59 18.20
CA PRO A 191 -19.25 2.53 17.43
C PRO A 191 -18.22 3.35 18.19
N SER A 192 -17.16 2.68 18.67
CA SER A 192 -16.06 3.37 19.31
C SER A 192 -15.55 4.44 18.36
N GLU A 193 -14.96 5.51 18.89
CA GLU A 193 -14.32 6.55 18.07
C GLU A 193 -13.39 5.92 17.01
N ALA A 194 -12.66 4.86 17.39
CA ALA A 194 -11.84 4.07 16.49
C ALA A 194 -12.62 3.42 15.33
N ALA A 195 -13.82 2.87 15.59
CA ALA A 195 -14.67 2.29 14.55
C ALA A 195 -15.19 3.37 13.56
N GLN A 196 -15.52 4.56 14.06
CA GLN A 196 -15.94 5.67 13.20
C GLN A 196 -14.79 6.18 12.32
N GLU A 197 -13.60 6.35 12.89
CA GLU A 197 -12.40 6.74 12.15
C GLU A 197 -11.99 5.69 11.11
N TRP A 198 -12.20 4.41 11.41
CA TRP A 198 -12.01 3.34 10.44
C TRP A 198 -12.97 3.44 9.26
N VAL A 199 -14.27 3.61 9.50
CA VAL A 199 -15.27 3.77 8.43
C VAL A 199 -14.97 5.01 7.59
N LYS A 200 -14.55 6.12 8.21
CA LYS A 200 -14.11 7.33 7.48
C LYS A 200 -12.93 7.04 6.56
N LEU A 201 -11.90 6.34 7.05
CA LEU A 201 -10.75 5.93 6.23
C LEU A 201 -11.18 5.07 5.04
N CYS A 202 -12.03 4.07 5.28
CA CYS A 202 -12.52 3.18 4.22
C CYS A 202 -13.27 3.96 3.13
N ARG A 203 -14.11 4.92 3.54
CA ARG A 203 -14.83 5.81 2.61
C ARG A 203 -13.87 6.71 1.84
N ALA A 204 -12.83 7.25 2.49
CA ALA A 204 -11.83 8.08 1.83
C ALA A 204 -11.07 7.30 0.76
N ILE A 205 -10.70 6.04 1.03
CA ILE A 205 -10.02 5.17 0.06
C ILE A 205 -10.96 4.79 -1.08
N ALA A 206 -12.22 4.46 -0.80
CA ALA A 206 -13.22 4.16 -1.81
C ALA A 206 -13.54 5.35 -2.75
N ALA A 207 -13.30 6.58 -2.28
CA ALA A 207 -13.51 7.80 -3.05
C ALA A 207 -12.32 8.20 -3.93
N ILE A 208 -11.19 7.48 -3.88
CA ILE A 208 -10.03 7.76 -4.71
C ILE A 208 -10.41 7.61 -6.19
N PRO A 209 -10.24 8.67 -7.02
CA PRO A 209 -10.53 8.57 -8.43
C PRO A 209 -9.46 7.73 -9.15
N PRO A 210 -9.82 7.00 -10.23
CA PRO A 210 -8.86 6.24 -11.03
C PRO A 210 -8.10 7.16 -11.99
N ASP A 211 -7.49 8.22 -11.47
CA ASP A 211 -6.63 9.14 -12.18
C ASP A 211 -5.17 8.74 -11.91
N PHE A 212 -4.50 8.19 -12.92
CA PHE A 212 -3.17 7.59 -12.79
C PHE A 212 -2.14 8.23 -13.73
N MET A 213 -0.86 7.95 -13.49
CA MET A 213 0.26 8.30 -14.34
C MET A 213 0.11 7.57 -15.69
N PRO A 214 0.67 8.14 -16.78
CA PRO A 214 0.48 7.58 -18.12
C PRO A 214 0.91 6.11 -18.24
N ASP A 215 2.04 5.74 -17.64
CA ASP A 215 2.58 4.37 -17.64
C ASP A 215 1.77 3.40 -16.74
N GLU A 216 0.81 3.91 -15.98
CA GLU A 216 -0.06 3.13 -15.10
C GLU A 216 -1.49 2.98 -15.62
N SER A 217 -1.87 3.73 -16.64
CA SER A 217 -3.25 3.80 -17.16
C SER A 217 -3.80 2.46 -17.66
N GLU A 218 -2.95 1.56 -18.15
CA GLU A 218 -3.32 0.22 -18.61
C GLU A 218 -3.06 -0.87 -17.55
N LYS A 219 -2.49 -0.51 -16.39
CA LYS A 219 -2.20 -1.47 -15.32
C LYS A 219 -3.47 -1.77 -14.52
N PRO A 220 -3.68 -3.03 -14.08
CA PRO A 220 -4.81 -3.36 -13.22
C PRO A 220 -4.72 -2.61 -11.89
N TYR A 221 -5.89 -2.31 -11.33
CA TYR A 221 -6.07 -1.67 -10.02
C TYR A 221 -7.32 -2.25 -9.33
N PRO A 222 -7.45 -2.16 -8.00
CA PRO A 222 -8.61 -2.69 -7.29
C PRO A 222 -9.74 -1.65 -7.18
N LEU A 223 -10.98 -2.16 -7.16
CA LEU A 223 -12.18 -1.39 -6.83
C LEU A 223 -12.51 -1.59 -5.36
N VAL A 224 -12.68 -0.50 -4.63
CA VAL A 224 -13.08 -0.49 -3.21
C VAL A 224 -14.48 0.10 -3.10
N VAL A 225 -15.41 -0.65 -2.50
CA VAL A 225 -16.79 -0.21 -2.29
C VAL A 225 -17.14 -0.31 -0.81
N VAL A 226 -17.61 0.79 -0.24
CA VAL A 226 -18.13 0.87 1.13
C VAL A 226 -19.62 1.18 1.05
N PRO A 227 -20.51 0.27 1.46
CA PRO A 227 -21.94 0.55 1.51
C PRO A 227 -22.25 1.75 2.42
N PRO A 228 -23.39 2.43 2.24
CA PRO A 228 -23.77 3.58 3.06
C PRO A 228 -23.76 3.27 4.57
N THR A 229 -24.15 2.04 4.93
CA THR A 229 -24.15 1.54 6.31
C THR A 229 -22.77 1.48 6.95
N GLY A 230 -21.69 1.42 6.15
CA GLY A 230 -20.32 1.26 6.64
C GLY A 230 -20.05 -0.09 7.31
N ALA A 231 -20.99 -1.05 7.22
CA ALA A 231 -20.92 -2.33 7.93
C ALA A 231 -19.97 -3.34 7.26
N SER A 232 -19.59 -3.12 6.01
CA SER A 232 -18.68 -3.98 5.27
C SER A 232 -17.87 -3.19 4.25
N ILE A 233 -16.83 -3.84 3.70
CA ILE A 233 -16.02 -3.33 2.61
C ILE A 233 -15.96 -4.43 1.57
N ARG A 234 -16.28 -4.10 0.32
CA ARG A 234 -16.11 -5.00 -0.81
C ARG A 234 -14.89 -4.57 -1.61
N LEU A 235 -14.02 -5.53 -1.88
CA LEU A 235 -12.82 -5.36 -2.70
C LEU A 235 -12.94 -6.25 -3.92
N GLU A 236 -12.63 -5.72 -5.09
CA GLU A 236 -12.63 -6.45 -6.36
C GLU A 236 -11.36 -6.14 -7.14
N TYR A 237 -10.67 -7.17 -7.64
CA TYR A 237 -9.43 -7.01 -8.39
C TYR A 237 -9.35 -8.04 -9.53
N PRO A 238 -9.07 -7.62 -10.78
CA PRO A 238 -8.96 -6.23 -11.22
C PRO A 238 -10.32 -5.52 -11.25
N ALA A 239 -10.32 -4.19 -11.14
CA ALA A 239 -11.52 -3.38 -11.31
C ALA A 239 -12.07 -3.51 -12.74
N PRO A 240 -13.40 -3.58 -12.93
CA PRO A 240 -14.01 -3.72 -14.25
C PRO A 240 -14.00 -2.42 -15.08
N ARG A 241 -13.73 -1.26 -14.45
CA ARG A 241 -13.76 0.06 -15.11
C ARG A 241 -12.36 0.44 -15.59
N ARG A 242 -12.26 0.99 -16.80
CA ARG A 242 -11.02 1.61 -17.28
C ARG A 242 -10.76 2.92 -16.53
N PRO A 243 -9.49 3.28 -16.23
CA PRO A 243 -9.13 4.60 -15.73
C PRO A 243 -9.62 5.72 -16.66
N ASN A 244 -9.72 6.95 -16.13
CA ASN A 244 -10.09 8.11 -16.95
C ASN A 244 -9.08 8.25 -18.11
N LYS A 245 -9.59 8.47 -19.34
CA LYS A 245 -8.76 8.48 -20.55
C LYS A 245 -7.72 9.60 -20.51
N PHE A 246 -6.48 9.23 -20.84
CA PHE A 246 -5.30 10.08 -20.95
C PHE A 246 -5.37 11.08 -22.12
N ASP A 247 -4.67 12.21 -21.97
CA ASP A 247 -4.37 13.19 -23.04
C ASP A 247 -2.87 13.11 -23.40
N PRO A 248 -2.51 12.65 -24.61
CA PRO A 248 -1.12 12.45 -25.04
C PRO A 248 -0.26 13.71 -25.16
N GLU A 249 -0.84 14.91 -25.09
CA GLU A 249 -0.08 16.17 -25.19
C GLU A 249 0.36 16.75 -23.82
N ALA A 250 0.14 16.02 -22.73
CA ALA A 250 0.41 16.49 -21.37
C ALA A 250 1.92 16.63 -21.04
N LYS A 251 2.33 17.78 -20.51
CA LYS A 251 3.72 18.06 -20.08
C LYS A 251 3.90 17.76 -18.58
N ILE A 252 4.97 17.05 -18.23
CA ILE A 252 5.38 16.84 -16.83
C ILE A 252 6.01 18.14 -16.30
N GLY A 253 5.37 18.78 -15.31
CA GLY A 253 5.93 19.94 -14.62
C GLY A 253 6.71 19.50 -13.38
N TYR A 254 7.99 19.86 -13.30
CA TYR A 254 8.80 19.67 -12.08
C TYR A 254 8.79 20.95 -11.25
N SER A 255 8.25 20.90 -10.03
CA SER A 255 8.37 21.98 -9.04
C SER A 255 9.54 21.67 -8.11
N GLY A 256 10.76 21.93 -8.56
CA GLY A 256 11.93 21.98 -7.68
C GLY A 256 12.01 23.33 -6.97
N PRO A 257 12.64 23.40 -5.77
CA PRO A 257 12.97 24.69 -5.18
C PRO A 257 13.95 25.44 -6.09
N THR A 258 13.56 26.66 -6.48
CA THR A 258 14.44 27.66 -7.12
C THR A 258 15.37 28.29 -6.10
#